data_AF-A0A521U397-F1
#
_entry.id   AF-A0A521U397-F1
#
_cell.length_a   1.000
_cell.length_b   1.000
_cell.length_c   1.000
_cell.angle_alpha   90.00
_cell.angle_beta   90.00
_cell.angle_gamma   90.00
#
_symmetry.space_group_name_H-M   'P 1'
#
loop_
_entity.id
_entity.type
_entity.pdbx_description
1 polymer ?
#
loop_
_entity_poly.entity_id
_entity_poly.type
_entity_poly.pdbx_seq_one_letter_code
_entity_poly.pdbx_strand_id
1 'polypeptide(L)'
;MAREPGPAKKSWRDADRARSSSYHATETLARHEQKGHQTSATKEYKAALEALFQKKPDAVEAMEKLAPAIRMPKVVEAAVPEGEVVPSRRQDQLRKILAASSTKAISDSIEAFLNAGHTLPDDQEVFLQMLEHRNEERVRDAIGQLERLLMGQLPKRKPVLVQRLKRIEEHAEEAATRDAANQLRRKVS
;
A
#
# COMPACT_ATOMS: atom_id res chain seq x y z
N MET A 1 -36.16 -12.43 54.93
CA MET A 1 -35.58 -12.64 53.58
C MET A 1 -34.87 -11.35 53.16
N ALA A 2 -33.55 -11.26 53.40
CA ALA A 2 -32.75 -10.11 52.98
C ALA A 2 -32.01 -10.49 51.70
N ARG A 3 -32.24 -9.74 50.62
CA ARG A 3 -31.52 -9.89 49.34
C ARG A 3 -30.22 -9.10 49.44
N GLU A 4 -29.09 -9.77 49.24
CA GLU A 4 -27.78 -9.11 49.16
C GLU A 4 -27.68 -8.24 47.89
N PRO A 5 -27.05 -7.05 47.96
CA PRO A 5 -26.81 -6.23 46.77
C PRO A 5 -25.60 -6.76 46.00
N GLY A 6 -25.79 -7.04 44.69
CA GLY A 6 -24.73 -7.46 43.79
C GLY A 6 -23.65 -6.38 43.55
N PRO A 7 -22.47 -6.77 43.03
CA PRO A 7 -21.31 -5.87 42.94
C PRO A 7 -21.55 -4.71 41.97
N ALA A 8 -21.28 -3.49 42.44
CA ALA A 8 -21.40 -2.26 41.67
C ALA A 8 -20.44 -2.25 40.46
N LYS A 9 -20.98 -1.94 39.28
CA LYS A 9 -20.22 -1.85 38.03
C LYS A 9 -19.26 -0.66 38.10
N LYS A 10 -17.96 -0.95 38.06
CA LYS A 10 -16.89 0.05 38.08
C LYS A 10 -16.99 0.93 36.83
N SER A 11 -17.16 2.24 37.05
CA SER A 11 -17.19 3.24 35.98
C SER A 11 -15.81 3.33 35.32
N TRP A 12 -15.78 3.51 34.00
CA TRP A 12 -14.53 3.66 33.25
C TRP A 12 -13.63 4.79 33.80
N ARG A 13 -14.24 5.80 34.42
CA ARG A 13 -13.55 6.89 35.12
C ARG A 13 -12.79 6.45 36.38
N ASP A 14 -13.23 5.41 37.09
CA ASP A 14 -12.53 4.89 38.27
C ASP A 14 -11.32 4.01 37.89
N ALA A 15 -11.36 3.37 36.73
CA ALA A 15 -10.22 2.63 36.20
C ALA A 15 -9.05 3.55 35.80
N ASP A 16 -9.36 4.76 35.33
CA ASP A 16 -8.35 5.73 34.91
C ASP A 16 -7.72 6.47 36.11
N ARG A 17 -8.53 6.78 37.13
CA ARG A 17 -8.06 7.37 38.39
C ARG A 17 -7.09 6.45 39.15
N ALA A 18 -7.29 5.12 39.07
CA ALA A 18 -6.39 4.15 39.68
C ALA A 18 -5.00 4.11 39.02
N ARG A 19 -4.87 4.50 37.74
CA ARG A 19 -3.58 4.55 37.04
C ARG A 19 -2.73 5.76 37.42
N SER A 20 -3.36 6.86 37.84
CA SER A 20 -2.64 8.10 38.20
C SER A 20 -2.16 8.15 39.66
N SER A 21 -2.60 7.24 40.53
CA SER A 21 -2.35 7.32 41.98
C SER A 21 -1.26 6.35 42.50
N SER A 22 -0.54 5.64 41.64
CA SER A 22 0.52 4.71 42.05
C SER A 22 1.94 5.25 41.79
N TYR A 23 2.15 6.54 42.08
CA TYR A 23 3.48 7.12 42.16
C TYR A 23 3.61 7.85 43.50
N HIS A 24 3.98 7.11 44.54
CA HIS A 24 4.93 7.52 45.59
C HIS A 24 5.04 6.42 46.66
N ALA A 25 6.11 5.64 46.57
CA ALA A 25 6.89 5.09 47.68
C ALA A 25 8.01 4.25 47.02
N THR A 26 9.19 4.83 46.75
CA THR A 26 10.37 4.74 47.65
C THR A 26 10.56 3.34 48.20
N GLU A 27 11.73 2.74 47.92
CA GLU A 27 12.25 1.48 48.50
C GLU A 27 12.36 0.26 47.55
N THR A 28 12.71 0.46 46.27
CA THR A 28 13.35 -0.61 45.45
C THR A 28 14.47 -0.10 44.53
N LEU A 29 15.06 1.06 44.83
CA LEU A 29 16.16 1.67 44.05
C LEU A 29 17.56 1.16 44.44
N ALA A 30 17.68 0.11 45.26
CA ALA A 30 18.97 -0.40 45.77
C ALA A 30 19.35 -1.80 45.26
N ARG A 31 18.65 -2.35 44.25
CA ARG A 31 18.91 -3.72 43.77
C ARG A 31 18.86 -3.89 42.25
N HIS A 32 19.36 -2.92 41.50
CA HIS A 32 19.78 -3.14 40.11
C HIS A 32 20.97 -2.26 39.69
N GLU A 33 21.71 -1.70 40.64
CA GLU A 33 23.11 -1.33 40.42
C GLU A 33 23.97 -2.58 40.52
N GLN A 34 24.10 -3.33 39.41
CA GLN A 34 25.35 -3.99 39.07
C GLN A 34 25.29 -4.62 37.67
N LYS A 35 26.26 -4.18 36.85
CA LYS A 35 26.94 -4.97 35.82
C LYS A 35 26.13 -5.34 34.57
N GLY A 36 26.07 -4.37 33.67
CA GLY A 36 26.41 -4.64 32.28
C GLY A 36 27.69 -3.89 31.94
N HIS A 37 28.86 -4.44 32.27
CA HIS A 37 30.06 -4.04 31.54
C HIS A 37 29.76 -4.34 30.06
N GLN A 38 29.34 -3.33 29.31
CA GLN A 38 29.36 -3.39 27.87
C GLN A 38 30.82 -3.53 27.48
N THR A 39 31.23 -4.79 27.34
CA THR A 39 32.50 -5.21 26.76
C THR A 39 32.78 -4.36 25.54
N SER A 40 34.02 -3.93 25.32
CA SER A 40 34.41 -3.14 24.13
C SER A 40 33.82 -3.73 22.84
N ALA A 41 33.77 -5.06 22.75
CA ALA A 41 33.11 -5.83 21.70
C ALA A 41 31.65 -5.43 21.41
N THR A 42 30.84 -5.12 22.43
CA THR A 42 29.44 -4.67 22.24
C THR A 42 29.35 -3.23 21.71
N LYS A 43 30.30 -2.38 22.05
CA LYS A 43 30.38 -1.00 21.52
C LYS A 43 30.89 -1.02 20.08
N GLU A 44 31.89 -1.84 19.79
CA GLU A 44 32.41 -2.09 18.45
C GLU A 44 31.34 -2.70 17.54
N TYR A 45 30.55 -3.64 18.05
CA TYR A 45 29.42 -4.21 17.32
C TYR A 45 28.36 -3.16 16.98
N LYS A 46 28.02 -2.28 17.93
CA LYS A 46 27.07 -1.20 17.67
C LYS A 46 27.60 -0.18 16.65
N ALA A 47 28.89 0.16 16.74
CA ALA A 47 29.55 1.07 15.81
C ALA A 47 29.67 0.48 14.38
N ALA A 48 29.95 -0.82 14.26
CA ALA A 48 29.99 -1.51 12.97
C ALA A 48 28.61 -1.54 12.28
N LEU A 49 27.55 -1.76 13.07
CA LEU A 49 26.18 -1.67 12.55
C LEU A 49 25.86 -0.25 12.09
N GLU A 50 26.21 0.77 12.87
CA GLU A 50 25.95 2.17 12.49
C GLU A 50 26.73 2.60 11.23
N ALA A 51 27.95 2.09 11.04
CA ALA A 51 28.76 2.32 9.84
C ALA A 51 28.18 1.68 8.57
N LEU A 52 27.56 0.50 8.68
CA LEU A 52 26.85 -0.15 7.56
C LEU A 52 25.65 0.68 7.07
N PHE A 53 24.92 1.33 7.99
CA PHE A 53 23.80 2.20 7.62
C PHE A 53 24.24 3.54 7.03
N GLN A 54 25.50 3.95 7.22
CA GLN A 54 26.07 5.19 6.66
C GLN A 54 26.83 4.96 5.34
N LYS A 55 26.71 3.77 4.71
CA LYS A 55 27.34 3.40 3.42
C LYS A 55 28.84 3.71 3.36
N LYS A 56 29.60 3.25 4.36
CA LYS A 56 31.08 3.15 4.25
C LYS A 56 31.45 1.70 3.91
N PRO A 57 32.24 1.44 2.85
CA PRO A 57 32.52 0.08 2.37
C PRO A 57 33.40 -0.76 3.32
N ASP A 58 34.15 -0.12 4.22
CA ASP A 58 35.12 -0.80 5.10
C ASP A 58 34.49 -1.52 6.32
N ALA A 59 33.18 -1.41 6.52
CA ALA A 59 32.48 -2.01 7.68
C ALA A 59 32.20 -3.52 7.52
N VAL A 60 32.28 -4.05 6.30
CA VAL A 60 31.98 -5.45 5.98
C VAL A 60 33.10 -6.38 6.45
N GLU A 61 34.36 -5.98 6.25
CA GLU A 61 35.53 -6.78 6.62
C GLU A 61 35.76 -6.88 8.14
N ALA A 62 35.35 -5.85 8.89
CA ALA A 62 35.46 -5.82 10.35
C ALA A 62 34.48 -6.77 11.04
N MET A 63 33.30 -7.02 10.44
CA MET A 63 32.31 -7.97 10.97
C MET A 63 32.70 -9.43 10.72
N GLU A 64 33.33 -9.72 9.59
CA GLU A 64 33.72 -11.09 9.21
C GLU A 64 34.79 -11.68 10.15
N LYS A 65 35.67 -10.83 10.71
CA LYS A 65 36.69 -11.25 11.69
C LYS A 65 36.17 -11.53 13.10
N LEU A 66 35.01 -11.01 13.49
CA LEU A 66 34.56 -11.04 14.90
C LEU A 66 33.52 -12.12 15.24
N ALA A 67 32.98 -12.87 14.27
CA ALA A 67 31.94 -13.87 14.57
C ALA A 67 31.97 -15.12 13.65
N PRO A 68 32.89 -16.08 13.85
CA PRO A 68 32.89 -17.33 13.08
C PRO A 68 31.84 -18.37 13.52
N ALA A 69 31.00 -18.08 14.53
CA ALA A 69 30.17 -19.11 15.19
C ALA A 69 28.64 -18.92 15.10
N ILE A 70 28.13 -17.96 14.33
CA ILE A 70 26.68 -17.87 14.08
C ILE A 70 26.41 -18.41 12.67
N ARG A 71 26.12 -19.71 12.59
CA ARG A 71 25.43 -20.27 11.41
C ARG A 71 24.02 -19.69 11.38
N MET A 72 23.88 -18.53 10.76
CA MET A 72 22.57 -18.08 10.29
C MET A 72 22.01 -19.18 9.38
N PRO A 73 20.75 -19.61 9.54
CA PRO A 73 20.11 -20.40 8.50
C PRO A 73 20.21 -19.57 7.23
N LYS A 74 20.83 -20.15 6.21
CA LYS A 74 20.94 -19.57 4.87
C LYS A 74 19.52 -19.36 4.37
N VAL A 75 18.96 -18.20 4.68
CA VAL A 75 17.92 -17.58 3.87
C VAL A 75 18.56 -17.59 2.50
N VAL A 76 17.95 -18.33 1.58
CA VAL A 76 18.23 -18.19 0.17
C VAL A 76 17.80 -16.75 -0.12
N GLU A 77 18.77 -15.85 0.06
CA GLU A 77 18.84 -14.55 -0.55
C GLU A 77 18.67 -14.85 -2.03
N ALA A 78 17.41 -14.81 -2.48
CA ALA A 78 17.12 -14.69 -3.87
C ALA A 78 17.93 -13.47 -4.29
N ALA A 79 19.03 -13.73 -4.99
CA ALA A 79 19.89 -12.72 -5.55
C ALA A 79 18.98 -11.63 -6.06
N VAL A 80 19.02 -10.44 -5.43
CA VAL A 80 18.45 -9.26 -6.04
C VAL A 80 19.24 -9.17 -7.34
N PRO A 81 18.63 -9.41 -8.51
CA PRO A 81 19.38 -9.18 -9.72
C PRO A 81 19.65 -7.67 -9.72
N GLU A 82 20.91 -7.28 -9.55
CA GLU A 82 21.44 -6.01 -10.08
C GLU A 82 21.46 -6.05 -11.62
N GLY A 83 20.41 -6.61 -12.22
CA GLY A 83 20.02 -6.27 -13.56
C GLY A 83 19.02 -5.15 -13.40
N GLU A 84 19.19 -4.05 -14.12
CA GLU A 84 18.04 -3.25 -14.51
C GLU A 84 16.95 -4.25 -14.91
N VAL A 85 15.89 -4.37 -14.10
CA VAL A 85 14.71 -5.11 -14.50
C VAL A 85 14.16 -4.26 -15.61
N VAL A 86 14.65 -4.45 -16.85
CA VAL A 86 14.17 -3.75 -18.03
C VAL A 86 12.69 -4.10 -18.04
N PRO A 87 11.83 -3.16 -17.64
CA PRO A 87 10.42 -3.46 -17.57
C PRO A 87 10.02 -3.92 -18.96
N SER A 88 9.39 -5.10 -19.04
CA SER A 88 8.94 -5.60 -20.33
C SER A 88 8.14 -4.48 -20.99
N ARG A 89 8.36 -4.20 -22.27
CA ARG A 89 7.74 -3.06 -22.99
C ARG A 89 6.25 -2.86 -22.66
N ARG A 90 5.52 -3.96 -22.47
CA ARG A 90 4.13 -4.00 -21.97
C ARG A 90 3.93 -3.30 -20.62
N GLN A 91 4.75 -3.60 -19.61
CA GLN A 91 4.68 -3.01 -18.28
C GLN A 91 4.95 -1.49 -18.32
N ASP A 92 5.89 -1.04 -19.13
CA ASP A 92 6.13 0.39 -19.32
C ASP A 92 4.95 1.11 -19.95
N GLN A 93 4.32 0.49 -20.96
CA GLN A 93 3.12 1.06 -21.56
C GLN A 93 1.95 1.08 -20.57
N LEU A 94 1.78 0.06 -19.73
CA LEU A 94 0.78 0.10 -18.65
C LEU A 94 1.06 1.21 -17.64
N ARG A 95 2.32 1.38 -17.22
CA ARG A 95 2.72 2.49 -16.34
C ARG A 95 2.44 3.84 -17.00
N LYS A 96 2.68 3.97 -18.30
CA LYS A 96 2.36 5.19 -19.07
C LYS A 96 0.85 5.48 -19.10
N ILE A 97 0.01 4.46 -19.28
CA ILE A 97 -1.45 4.63 -19.21
C ILE A 97 -1.88 5.15 -17.83
N LEU A 98 -1.37 4.53 -16.76
CA LEU A 98 -1.72 4.89 -15.39
C LEU A 98 -1.16 6.26 -14.96
N ALA A 99 -0.01 6.67 -15.52
CA ALA A 99 0.61 7.96 -15.23
C ALA A 99 0.07 9.10 -16.10
N ALA A 100 -0.62 8.80 -17.21
CA ALA A 100 -1.20 9.83 -18.05
C ALA A 100 -2.25 10.62 -17.27
N SER A 101 -2.35 11.93 -17.50
CA SER A 101 -3.30 12.80 -16.80
C SER A 101 -4.24 13.55 -17.73
N SER A 102 -3.84 13.76 -18.98
CA SER A 102 -4.66 14.44 -19.99
C SER A 102 -5.40 13.43 -20.87
N THR A 103 -6.63 13.77 -21.28
CA THR A 103 -7.47 12.98 -22.21
C THR A 103 -6.69 12.54 -23.46
N LYS A 104 -5.86 13.45 -24.01
CA LYS A 104 -5.00 13.14 -25.17
C LYS A 104 -3.92 12.11 -24.83
N ALA A 105 -3.15 12.30 -23.75
CA ALA A 105 -2.09 11.36 -23.38
C ALA A 105 -2.67 9.97 -23.01
N ILE A 106 -3.84 9.95 -22.38
CA ILE A 106 -4.58 8.72 -22.07
C ILE A 106 -4.95 7.99 -23.36
N SER A 107 -5.59 8.69 -24.30
CA SER A 107 -6.00 8.09 -25.57
C SER A 107 -4.81 7.56 -26.36
N ASP A 108 -3.75 8.37 -26.51
CA ASP A 108 -2.55 7.98 -27.25
C ASP A 108 -1.85 6.78 -26.60
N SER A 109 -1.77 6.72 -25.26
CA SER A 109 -1.12 5.62 -24.55
C SER A 109 -1.92 4.31 -24.62
N ILE A 110 -3.26 4.39 -24.55
CA ILE A 110 -4.14 3.24 -24.70
C ILE A 110 -4.09 2.72 -26.13
N GLU A 111 -4.18 3.59 -27.13
CA GLU A 111 -4.07 3.21 -28.54
C GLU A 111 -2.69 2.59 -28.84
N ALA A 112 -1.60 3.18 -28.34
CA ALA A 112 -0.26 2.61 -28.49
C ALA A 112 -0.11 1.22 -27.83
N PHE A 113 -0.82 0.97 -26.73
CA PHE A 113 -0.84 -0.32 -26.05
C PHE A 113 -1.64 -1.37 -26.85
N LEU A 114 -2.82 -0.99 -27.35
CA LEU A 114 -3.66 -1.88 -28.17
C LEU A 114 -3.03 -2.17 -29.53
N ASN A 115 -2.42 -1.16 -30.18
CA ASN A 115 -1.72 -1.30 -31.45
C ASN A 115 -0.46 -2.18 -31.34
N ALA A 116 0.12 -2.31 -30.14
CA ALA A 116 1.19 -3.26 -29.85
C ALA A 116 0.68 -4.71 -29.70
N GLY A 117 -0.63 -4.96 -29.86
CA GLY A 117 -1.25 -6.26 -29.73
C GLY A 117 -1.37 -6.73 -28.28
N HIS A 118 -1.25 -5.83 -27.31
CA HIS A 118 -1.36 -6.18 -25.90
C HIS A 118 -2.82 -6.19 -25.44
N THR A 119 -3.15 -7.15 -24.59
CA THR A 119 -4.43 -7.21 -23.89
C THR A 119 -4.39 -6.39 -22.61
N LEU A 120 -5.43 -5.57 -22.41
CA LEU A 120 -5.60 -4.78 -21.20
C LEU A 120 -5.81 -5.73 -20.01
N PRO A 121 -5.14 -5.49 -18.87
CA PRO A 121 -5.35 -6.29 -17.67
C PRO A 121 -6.73 -6.02 -17.08
N ASP A 122 -7.27 -7.00 -16.36
CA ASP A 122 -8.50 -6.91 -15.59
C ASP A 122 -8.33 -6.06 -14.31
N ASP A 123 -7.92 -4.79 -14.49
CA ASP A 123 -7.68 -3.84 -13.41
C ASP A 123 -8.59 -2.62 -13.53
N GLN A 124 -9.30 -2.34 -12.43
CA GLN A 124 -10.21 -1.21 -12.34
C GLN A 124 -9.52 0.14 -12.63
N GLU A 125 -8.26 0.34 -12.22
CA GLU A 125 -7.57 1.61 -12.45
C GLU A 125 -7.30 1.87 -13.93
N VAL A 126 -6.99 0.82 -14.70
CA VAL A 126 -6.75 0.90 -16.14
C VAL A 126 -8.06 1.27 -16.86
N PHE A 127 -9.16 0.60 -16.52
CA PHE A 127 -10.46 0.91 -17.13
C PHE A 127 -11.04 2.25 -16.65
N LEU A 128 -10.75 2.66 -15.41
CA LEU A 128 -11.10 3.99 -14.92
C LEU A 128 -10.43 5.06 -15.78
N GLN A 129 -9.17 4.83 -16.17
CA GLN A 129 -8.45 5.72 -17.06
C GLN A 129 -9.02 5.72 -18.48
N MET A 130 -9.42 4.56 -18.99
CA MET A 130 -10.04 4.40 -20.31
C MET A 130 -11.39 5.13 -20.43
N LEU A 131 -12.05 5.50 -19.32
CA LEU A 131 -13.23 6.38 -19.35
C LEU A 131 -12.94 7.80 -19.87
N GLU A 132 -11.69 8.25 -19.81
CA GLU A 132 -11.26 9.57 -20.33
C GLU A 132 -10.73 9.45 -21.78
N HIS A 133 -11.08 8.37 -22.48
CA HIS A 133 -10.68 8.14 -23.86
C HIS A 133 -11.53 8.98 -24.83
N ARG A 134 -10.91 9.46 -25.92
CA ARG A 134 -11.58 10.30 -26.94
C ARG A 134 -12.62 9.56 -27.79
N ASN A 135 -12.40 8.27 -28.05
CA ASN A 135 -13.34 7.40 -28.76
C ASN A 135 -14.34 6.80 -27.77
N GLU A 136 -15.63 7.07 -27.99
CA GLU A 136 -16.74 6.58 -27.16
C GLU A 136 -16.94 5.07 -27.20
N GLU A 137 -16.56 4.38 -28.28
CA GLU A 137 -16.56 2.92 -28.31
C GLU A 137 -15.64 2.35 -27.21
N ARG A 138 -14.46 2.94 -27.04
CA ARG A 138 -13.52 2.55 -25.97
C ARG A 138 -14.05 2.88 -24.59
N VAL A 139 -14.79 3.98 -24.45
CA VAL A 139 -15.46 4.34 -23.19
C VAL A 139 -16.53 3.30 -22.85
N ARG A 140 -17.36 2.88 -23.83
CA ARG A 140 -18.36 1.83 -23.63
C ARG A 140 -17.73 0.47 -23.29
N ASP A 141 -16.65 0.09 -23.98
CA ASP A 141 -15.87 -1.10 -23.65
C ASP A 141 -15.42 -1.05 -22.18
N ALA A 142 -14.87 0.09 -21.74
CA ALA A 142 -14.42 0.29 -20.37
C ALA A 142 -15.57 0.24 -19.35
N ILE A 143 -16.72 0.82 -19.66
CA ILE A 143 -17.93 0.75 -18.80
C ILE A 143 -18.35 -0.71 -18.63
N GLY A 144 -18.42 -1.49 -19.71
CA GLY A 144 -18.78 -2.91 -19.66
C GLY A 144 -17.75 -3.75 -18.88
N GLN A 145 -16.46 -3.44 -19.01
CA GLN A 145 -15.40 -4.08 -18.22
C GLN A 145 -15.50 -3.75 -16.73
N LEU A 146 -15.72 -2.47 -16.40
CA LEU A 146 -15.91 -2.03 -15.02
C LEU A 146 -17.14 -2.69 -14.40
N GLU A 147 -18.25 -2.78 -15.13
CA GLU A 147 -19.44 -3.48 -14.67
C GLU A 147 -19.12 -4.94 -14.31
N ARG A 148 -18.38 -5.65 -15.16
CA ARG A 148 -17.96 -7.04 -14.89
C ARG A 148 -17.09 -7.16 -13.65
N LEU A 149 -16.08 -6.30 -13.50
CA LEU A 149 -15.19 -6.31 -12.33
C LEU A 149 -15.94 -6.01 -11.04
N LEU A 150 -16.89 -5.08 -11.09
CA LEU A 150 -17.65 -4.63 -9.92
C LEU A 150 -18.71 -5.64 -9.47
N MET A 151 -19.01 -6.68 -10.25
CA MET A 151 -19.85 -7.79 -9.78
C MET A 151 -19.15 -8.64 -8.68
N GLY A 152 -17.82 -8.68 -8.68
CA GLY A 152 -17.03 -9.47 -7.72
C GLY A 152 -16.15 -8.64 -6.79
N GLN A 153 -16.01 -7.34 -7.03
CA GLN A 153 -15.09 -6.46 -6.32
C GLN A 153 -15.74 -5.11 -5.98
N LEU A 154 -15.33 -4.52 -4.86
CA LEU A 154 -15.70 -3.15 -4.52
C LEU A 154 -14.96 -2.14 -5.43
N PRO A 155 -15.57 -0.99 -5.75
CA PRO A 155 -14.88 0.04 -6.52
C PRO A 155 -13.69 0.63 -5.74
N LYS A 156 -12.47 0.51 -6.28
CA LYS A 156 -11.25 1.04 -5.65
C LYS A 156 -11.31 2.56 -5.42
N ARG A 157 -11.90 3.29 -6.38
CA ARG A 157 -12.03 4.76 -6.36
C ARG A 157 -13.47 5.19 -6.67
N LYS A 158 -14.42 4.77 -5.81
CA LYS A 158 -15.86 5.08 -5.97
C LYS A 158 -16.16 6.56 -6.30
N PRO A 159 -15.61 7.57 -5.58
CA PRO A 159 -15.91 8.97 -5.88
C PRO A 159 -15.49 9.39 -7.29
N VAL A 160 -14.29 8.97 -7.72
CA VAL A 160 -13.75 9.29 -9.06
C VAL A 160 -14.59 8.60 -10.14
N LEU A 161 -14.95 7.34 -9.92
CA LEU A 161 -15.80 6.59 -10.85
C LEU A 161 -17.16 7.26 -11.03
N VAL A 162 -17.86 7.59 -9.94
CA VAL A 162 -19.18 8.25 -9.99
C VAL A 162 -19.08 9.62 -10.68
N GLN A 163 -18.04 10.40 -10.39
CA GLN A 163 -17.82 11.70 -11.03
C GLN A 163 -17.58 11.57 -12.53
N ARG A 164 -16.73 10.64 -12.96
CA ARG A 164 -16.44 10.39 -14.38
C ARG A 164 -17.68 9.90 -15.13
N LEU A 165 -18.42 8.95 -14.57
CA LEU A 165 -19.67 8.45 -15.15
C LEU A 165 -20.72 9.55 -15.28
N LYS A 166 -20.84 10.44 -14.28
CA LYS A 166 -21.74 11.60 -14.37
C LYS A 166 -21.34 12.55 -15.50
N ARG A 167 -20.04 12.85 -15.66
CA ARG A 167 -19.55 13.70 -16.76
C ARG A 167 -19.89 13.07 -18.12
N ILE A 168 -19.69 11.76 -18.27
CA ILE A 168 -19.98 11.03 -19.51
C ILE A 168 -21.49 11.07 -19.82
N GLU A 169 -22.35 10.84 -18.83
CA GLU A 169 -23.81 10.96 -18.99
C GLU A 169 -24.24 12.35 -19.49
N GLU A 170 -23.58 13.40 -19.01
CA GLU A 170 -23.91 14.80 -19.36
C GLU A 170 -23.34 15.25 -20.71
N HIS A 171 -22.16 14.75 -21.11
CA HIS A 171 -21.38 15.32 -22.24
C HIS A 171 -21.09 14.36 -23.39
N ALA A 172 -21.37 13.05 -23.27
CA ALA A 172 -21.14 12.12 -24.38
C ALA A 172 -22.12 12.40 -25.54
N GLU A 173 -21.61 12.30 -26.76
CA GLU A 173 -22.33 12.55 -28.00
C GLU A 173 -23.29 11.40 -28.30
N GLU A 174 -22.86 10.15 -28.12
CA GLU A 174 -23.72 8.99 -28.38
C GLU A 174 -24.70 8.74 -27.21
N ALA A 175 -25.98 8.54 -27.54
CA ALA A 175 -27.00 8.18 -26.55
C ALA A 175 -26.66 6.86 -25.83
N ALA A 176 -26.15 5.87 -26.57
CA ALA A 176 -25.77 4.57 -26.00
C ALA A 176 -24.67 4.70 -24.93
N THR A 177 -23.71 5.61 -25.12
CA THR A 177 -22.64 5.86 -24.14
C THR A 177 -23.21 6.52 -22.88
N ARG A 178 -24.12 7.49 -23.03
CA ARG A 178 -24.81 8.14 -21.90
C ARG A 178 -25.65 7.15 -21.10
N ASP A 179 -26.39 6.28 -21.78
CA ASP A 179 -27.23 5.27 -21.15
C ASP A 179 -26.39 4.25 -20.37
N ALA A 180 -25.30 3.74 -20.96
CA ALA A 180 -24.38 2.83 -20.30
C ALA A 180 -23.76 3.46 -19.04
N ALA A 181 -23.33 4.72 -19.13
CA ALA A 181 -22.77 5.44 -17.99
C ALA A 181 -23.81 5.64 -16.86
N ASN A 182 -25.05 6.00 -17.21
CA ASN A 182 -26.14 6.16 -16.26
C ASN A 182 -26.44 4.84 -15.51
N GLN A 183 -26.57 3.75 -16.27
CA GLN A 183 -26.84 2.42 -15.72
C GLN A 183 -25.75 2.00 -14.73
N LEU A 184 -24.47 2.13 -15.09
CA LEU A 184 -23.39 1.79 -14.17
C LEU A 184 -23.35 2.73 -12.96
N ARG A 185 -23.58 4.03 -13.14
CA ARG A 185 -23.58 4.99 -12.03
C ARG A 185 -24.65 4.65 -10.99
N ARG A 186 -25.86 4.27 -11.42
CA ARG A 186 -26.95 3.87 -10.50
C ARG A 186 -26.61 2.61 -9.69
N LYS A 187 -25.84 1.69 -10.25
CA LYS A 187 -25.40 0.47 -9.56
C LYS A 187 -24.32 0.76 -8.51
N VAL A 188 -23.50 1.78 -8.75
CA VAL A 188 -22.33 2.09 -7.92
C VAL A 188 -22.60 3.18 -6.88
N SER A 189 -23.58 4.05 -7.13
CA SER A 189 -24.00 5.14 -6.22
C SER A 189 -24.61 4.57 -4.95
#